data_AF-A0A2J7QC49-F1
#
_entry.id   AF-A0A2J7QC49-F1
#
_cell.length_a   1.000
_cell.length_b   1.000
_cell.length_c   1.000
_cell.angle_alpha   90.00
_cell.angle_beta   90.00
_cell.angle_gamma   90.00
#
_symmetry.space_group_name_H-M   'P 1'
#
loop_
_entity.id
_entity.type
_entity.pdbx_description
1 polymer ?
#
loop_
_entity_poly.entity_id
_entity_poly.type
_entity_poly.pdbx_seq_one_letter_code
_entity_poly.pdbx_strand_id
1 'polypeptide(L)'
;MDEKSVRYSKCGEITTKRSGKKSTFQTSTTENGPPLRRSPRLNEKAKPSQAVVAAKKNAKMRQVSKKVPDIVIKDIYQTAREAKDMVRKQTGIIYDRHMTEHKCIWDPNYPECPERFTRVLERCEALGLISRCLFLEAREATENEILMQHSVEQVKILKATSECRDEEFLEELSSRYDAIYFHPRTYKLSLLSAGSAIELTDAVCMGKVQNGMAVVRPPGHHAMKSEYCGYCFFNNVALAATHALTHCGVSRILIVDWDVHHGQATQQMFYCDPR
;
A
#
# COMPACT_ATOMS: atom_id res chain seq x y z
N MET A 1 -35.98 -20.07 -27.97
CA MET A 1 -35.53 -19.64 -26.62
C MET A 1 -34.61 -18.47 -26.87
N ASP A 2 -35.18 -17.27 -26.94
CA ASP A 2 -34.48 -16.04 -27.33
C ASP A 2 -34.01 -15.30 -26.07
N GLU A 3 -32.71 -15.28 -25.84
CA GLU A 3 -32.08 -14.44 -24.83
C GLU A 3 -32.07 -12.98 -25.30
N LYS A 4 -32.92 -12.17 -24.68
CA LYS A 4 -33.00 -10.73 -24.92
C LYS A 4 -31.73 -10.05 -24.39
N SER A 5 -31.02 -9.38 -25.31
CA SER A 5 -29.93 -8.46 -25.02
C SER A 5 -30.36 -7.33 -24.08
N VAL A 6 -29.66 -7.15 -22.97
CA VAL A 6 -29.79 -5.96 -22.12
C VAL A 6 -28.76 -4.93 -22.58
N ARG A 7 -29.23 -3.87 -23.26
CA ARG A 7 -28.42 -2.65 -23.49
C ARG A 7 -28.53 -1.76 -22.27
N TYR A 8 -27.40 -1.42 -21.65
CA TYR A 8 -27.35 -0.39 -20.62
C TYR A 8 -27.37 1.00 -21.28
N SER A 9 -28.43 1.76 -21.00
CA SER A 9 -28.54 3.16 -21.38
C SER A 9 -27.65 4.03 -20.49
N LYS A 10 -26.87 4.93 -21.11
CA LYS A 10 -26.29 6.10 -20.42
C LYS A 10 -27.42 6.89 -19.75
N CYS A 11 -27.36 7.06 -18.44
CA CYS A 11 -28.20 8.01 -17.70
C CYS A 11 -27.23 8.99 -17.00
N GLY A 12 -27.26 10.30 -17.23
CA GLY A 12 -28.42 11.14 -17.48
C GLY A 12 -29.12 11.38 -16.15
N GLU A 13 -28.89 12.55 -15.55
CA GLU A 13 -29.40 12.97 -14.25
C GLU A 13 -30.91 12.70 -14.10
N ILE A 14 -31.29 11.98 -13.03
CA ILE A 14 -32.70 11.75 -12.70
C ILE A 14 -33.06 12.66 -11.51
N THR A 15 -33.83 13.71 -11.79
CA THR A 15 -34.58 14.48 -10.80
C THR A 15 -36.01 13.92 -10.71
N THR A 16 -36.41 13.41 -9.55
CA THR A 16 -37.80 12.92 -9.34
C THR A 16 -38.71 14.04 -8.81
N LYS A 17 -39.72 14.44 -9.61
CA LYS A 17 -40.90 15.18 -9.16
C LYS A 17 -41.91 14.20 -8.57
N ARG A 18 -42.32 14.38 -7.30
CA ARG A 18 -43.46 13.66 -6.70
C ARG A 18 -44.78 14.34 -7.05
N SER A 19 -45.62 13.69 -7.86
CA SER A 19 -47.02 14.04 -8.09
C SER A 19 -47.92 13.27 -7.11
N GLY A 20 -48.67 13.97 -6.26
CA GLY A 20 -49.66 13.36 -5.38
C GLY A 20 -50.93 12.93 -6.12
N LYS A 21 -51.37 11.69 -5.92
CA LYS A 21 -52.74 11.23 -6.23
C LYS A 21 -53.46 10.94 -4.92
N LYS A 22 -54.64 11.57 -4.76
CA LYS A 22 -55.61 11.32 -3.68
C LYS A 22 -56.36 10.03 -3.97
N SER A 23 -56.49 9.13 -2.98
CA SER A 23 -57.47 8.05 -3.01
C SER A 23 -58.67 8.39 -2.12
N THR A 24 -59.85 8.33 -2.73
CA THR A 24 -61.18 8.42 -2.14
C THR A 24 -61.50 7.18 -1.30
N PHE A 25 -62.07 7.38 -0.11
CA PHE A 25 -62.73 6.32 0.66
C PHE A 25 -64.21 6.69 0.83
N GLN A 26 -65.09 5.75 0.48
CA GLN A 26 -66.55 5.86 0.60
C GLN A 26 -67.01 5.58 2.04
N THR A 27 -68.06 6.31 2.44
CA THR A 27 -68.73 6.28 3.74
C THR A 27 -69.76 5.15 3.83
N SER A 28 -69.78 4.42 4.95
CA SER A 28 -70.91 3.60 5.40
C SER A 28 -71.63 4.29 6.56
N THR A 29 -72.95 4.40 6.45
CA THR A 29 -73.88 5.02 7.40
C THR A 29 -74.30 4.06 8.51
N THR A 30 -74.30 4.53 9.76
CA THR A 30 -75.21 4.05 10.83
C THR A 30 -75.55 5.20 11.78
N GLU A 31 -76.83 5.28 12.15
CA GLU A 31 -77.51 6.35 12.88
C GLU A 31 -77.30 6.35 14.41
N ASN A 32 -77.69 7.48 15.01
CA ASN A 32 -78.11 7.72 16.41
C ASN A 32 -77.07 8.20 17.44
N GLY A 33 -77.01 9.53 17.63
CA GLY A 33 -76.46 10.23 18.79
C GLY A 33 -77.05 11.65 18.92
N PRO A 34 -77.20 12.21 20.14
CA PRO A 34 -77.92 13.47 20.38
C PRO A 34 -77.12 14.70 19.90
N PRO A 35 -77.77 15.86 19.65
CA PRO A 35 -77.15 16.95 18.91
C PRO A 35 -76.05 17.66 19.71
N LEU A 36 -74.83 17.64 19.18
CA LEU A 36 -73.71 18.45 19.67
C LEU A 36 -73.90 19.92 19.28
N ARG A 37 -73.73 20.82 20.26
CA ARG A 37 -73.73 22.28 20.13
C ARG A 37 -72.84 22.76 18.96
N ARG A 38 -73.38 23.61 18.09
CA ARG A 38 -72.63 24.29 17.02
C ARG A 38 -71.57 25.22 17.61
N SER A 39 -70.30 24.99 17.28
CA SER A 39 -69.21 25.95 17.45
C SER A 39 -69.29 27.05 16.37
N PRO A 40 -68.86 28.30 16.67
CA PRO A 40 -68.98 29.39 15.70
C PRO A 40 -67.99 29.20 14.54
N ARG A 41 -68.47 29.49 13.32
CA ARG A 41 -67.67 29.48 12.08
C ARG A 41 -66.44 30.38 12.23
N LEU A 42 -65.25 29.79 12.03
CA LEU A 42 -64.01 30.54 11.87
C LEU A 42 -64.07 31.38 10.59
N ASN A 43 -63.71 32.66 10.73
CA ASN A 43 -63.77 33.67 9.69
C ASN A 43 -62.60 33.49 8.69
N GLU A 44 -62.88 33.24 7.41
CA GLU A 44 -61.88 32.97 6.35
C GLU A 44 -60.95 34.16 6.01
N LYS A 45 -61.09 35.31 6.69
CA LYS A 45 -60.24 36.51 6.49
C LYS A 45 -59.26 36.78 7.64
N ALA A 46 -58.91 35.80 8.46
CA ALA A 46 -57.90 35.98 9.51
C ALA A 46 -56.48 36.04 8.90
N LYS A 47 -55.81 37.21 9.00
CA LYS A 47 -54.38 37.33 8.66
C LYS A 47 -53.57 36.41 9.59
N PRO A 48 -52.57 35.66 9.09
CA PRO A 48 -51.78 34.77 9.92
C PRO A 48 -51.09 35.57 11.02
N SER A 49 -51.14 35.05 12.26
CA SER A 49 -50.49 35.71 13.40
C SER A 49 -48.98 35.83 13.17
N GLN A 50 -48.36 36.85 13.76
CA GLN A 50 -46.91 37.07 13.65
C GLN A 50 -46.10 35.83 14.05
N ALA A 51 -46.59 35.05 15.02
CA ALA A 51 -46.00 33.78 15.43
C ALA A 51 -45.96 32.74 14.30
N VAL A 52 -47.02 32.63 13.48
CA VAL A 52 -47.08 31.70 12.35
C VAL A 52 -46.16 32.14 11.21
N VAL A 53 -46.04 33.45 10.99
CA VAL A 53 -45.11 34.01 9.98
C VAL A 53 -43.66 33.83 10.40
N ALA A 54 -43.34 34.06 11.68
CA ALA A 54 -42.01 33.83 12.24
C ALA A 54 -41.64 32.34 12.21
N ALA A 55 -42.57 31.44 12.56
CA ALA A 55 -42.37 29.99 12.47
C ALA A 55 -42.07 29.54 11.02
N LYS A 56 -42.77 30.10 10.03
CA LYS A 56 -42.49 29.83 8.61
C LYS A 56 -41.13 30.36 8.15
N LYS A 57 -40.70 31.55 8.62
CA LYS A 57 -39.35 32.09 8.34
C LYS A 57 -38.27 31.21 8.95
N ASN A 58 -38.44 30.79 10.21
CA ASN A 58 -37.49 29.91 10.91
C ASN A 58 -37.43 28.51 10.28
N ALA A 59 -38.56 27.97 9.82
CA ALA A 59 -38.60 26.70 9.09
C ALA A 59 -37.89 26.81 7.72
N LYS A 60 -38.06 27.92 7.00
CA LYS A 60 -37.31 28.20 5.76
C LYS A 60 -35.81 28.33 6.01
N MET A 61 -35.38 29.04 7.06
CA MET A 61 -33.95 29.14 7.41
C MET A 61 -33.36 27.77 7.80
N ARG A 62 -34.11 26.94 8.54
CA ARG A 62 -33.71 25.55 8.86
C ARG A 62 -33.65 24.61 7.65
N GLN A 63 -34.42 24.88 6.59
CA GLN A 63 -34.30 24.13 5.33
C GLN A 63 -33.08 24.55 4.51
N VAL A 64 -32.69 25.83 4.54
CA VAL A 64 -31.48 26.34 3.87
C VAL A 64 -30.20 25.85 4.56
N SER A 65 -30.24 25.56 5.88
CA SER A 65 -29.07 25.10 6.64
C SER A 65 -28.82 23.58 6.64
N LYS A 66 -29.67 22.78 5.99
CA LYS A 66 -29.39 21.34 5.81
C LYS A 66 -28.45 21.16 4.61
N LYS A 67 -27.16 21.47 4.81
CA LYS A 67 -26.11 20.86 3.97
C LYS A 67 -26.23 19.36 4.18
N VAL A 68 -26.75 18.65 3.17
CA VAL A 68 -26.63 17.20 3.11
C VAL A 68 -25.12 16.94 3.17
N PRO A 69 -24.61 16.16 4.13
CA PRO A 69 -23.19 15.83 4.13
C PRO A 69 -22.87 15.21 2.77
N ASP A 70 -21.75 15.61 2.16
CA ASP A 70 -21.25 14.93 0.97
C ASP A 70 -20.90 13.50 1.38
N ILE A 71 -21.88 12.59 1.23
CA ILE A 71 -21.67 11.17 1.43
C ILE A 71 -20.94 10.69 0.19
N VAL A 72 -19.61 10.68 0.25
CA VAL A 72 -18.78 10.03 -0.76
C VAL A 72 -19.01 8.52 -0.63
N ILE A 73 -19.92 7.98 -1.46
CA ILE A 73 -20.11 6.55 -1.57
C ILE A 73 -18.89 5.99 -2.30
N LYS A 74 -17.96 5.41 -1.53
CA LYS A 74 -16.80 4.71 -2.10
C LYS A 74 -17.27 3.36 -2.64
N ASP A 75 -17.37 3.25 -3.95
CA ASP A 75 -17.63 1.96 -4.59
C ASP A 75 -16.42 1.04 -4.39
N ILE A 76 -16.64 -0.07 -3.67
CA ILE A 76 -15.61 -1.07 -3.39
C ILE A 76 -15.12 -1.79 -4.65
N TYR A 77 -15.89 -1.75 -5.75
CA TYR A 77 -15.53 -2.36 -7.03
C TYR A 77 -14.87 -1.38 -8.01
N GLN A 78 -14.76 -0.10 -7.66
CA GLN A 78 -14.28 0.94 -8.57
C GLN A 78 -12.88 0.61 -9.10
N THR A 79 -11.97 0.21 -8.22
CA THR A 79 -10.60 -0.19 -8.59
C THR A 79 -10.57 -1.40 -9.52
N ALA A 80 -11.44 -2.40 -9.30
CA ALA A 80 -11.54 -3.56 -10.19
C ALA A 80 -12.10 -3.18 -11.57
N ARG A 81 -13.04 -2.23 -11.62
CA ARG A 81 -13.58 -1.69 -12.87
C ARG A 81 -12.53 -0.90 -13.64
N GLU A 82 -11.77 -0.04 -12.96
CA GLU A 82 -10.67 0.73 -13.55
C GLU A 82 -9.55 -0.18 -14.07
N ALA A 83 -9.26 -1.28 -13.35
CA ALA A 83 -8.26 -2.26 -13.75
C ALA A 83 -8.63 -3.04 -15.02
N LYS A 84 -9.91 -3.09 -15.39
CA LYS A 84 -10.39 -3.84 -16.57
C LYS A 84 -9.77 -3.32 -17.87
N ASP A 85 -9.63 -2.00 -17.99
CA ASP A 85 -9.14 -1.34 -19.19
C ASP A 85 -7.64 -0.95 -19.08
N MET A 86 -6.97 -1.36 -18.00
CA MET A 86 -5.54 -1.10 -17.82
C MET A 86 -4.69 -1.92 -18.79
N VAL A 87 -3.90 -1.22 -19.61
CA VAL A 87 -2.85 -1.84 -20.41
C VAL A 87 -1.76 -2.35 -19.48
N ARG A 88 -1.57 -3.68 -19.45
CA ARG A 88 -0.51 -4.29 -18.65
C ARG A 88 0.85 -3.99 -19.25
N LYS A 89 1.76 -3.39 -18.48
CA LYS A 89 3.16 -3.24 -18.87
C LYS A 89 3.96 -4.48 -18.47
N GLN A 90 5.23 -4.52 -18.85
CA GLN A 90 6.12 -5.62 -18.51
C GLN A 90 6.37 -5.71 -17.00
N THR A 91 6.69 -6.92 -16.54
CA THR A 91 7.21 -7.20 -15.20
C THR A 91 8.73 -7.08 -15.22
N GLY A 92 9.31 -6.32 -14.32
CA GLY A 92 10.76 -6.22 -14.12
C GLY A 92 11.32 -7.40 -13.33
N ILE A 93 12.53 -7.81 -13.64
CA ILE A 93 13.32 -8.75 -12.84
C ILE A 93 14.72 -8.18 -12.67
N ILE A 94 15.24 -8.21 -11.44
CA ILE A 94 16.61 -7.78 -11.13
C ILE A 94 17.28 -8.85 -10.26
N TYR A 95 18.49 -9.23 -10.65
CA TYR A 95 19.35 -10.15 -9.90
C TYR A 95 20.79 -10.01 -10.39
N ASP A 96 21.74 -10.36 -9.55
CA ASP A 96 23.15 -10.46 -9.91
C ASP A 96 23.74 -11.77 -9.39
N ARG A 97 24.38 -12.54 -10.28
CA ARG A 97 24.91 -13.87 -9.93
C ARG A 97 26.06 -13.80 -8.92
N HIS A 98 26.78 -12.69 -8.78
CA HIS A 98 27.82 -12.53 -7.76
C HIS A 98 27.25 -12.60 -6.33
N MET A 99 25.95 -12.44 -6.13
CA MET A 99 25.32 -12.66 -4.82
C MET A 99 25.54 -14.08 -4.28
N THR A 100 25.86 -15.07 -5.13
CA THR A 100 26.23 -16.44 -4.70
C THR A 100 27.59 -16.53 -4.02
N GLU A 101 28.42 -15.48 -4.08
CA GLU A 101 29.71 -15.46 -3.40
C GLU A 101 29.55 -15.25 -1.88
N HIS A 102 28.42 -14.67 -1.42
CA HIS A 102 28.15 -14.50 0.01
C HIS A 102 27.76 -15.82 0.66
N LYS A 103 28.62 -16.36 1.53
CA LYS A 103 28.38 -17.60 2.29
C LYS A 103 29.13 -17.57 3.63
N CYS A 104 28.65 -18.36 4.59
CA CYS A 104 29.39 -18.61 5.82
C CYS A 104 30.65 -19.43 5.51
N ILE A 105 31.82 -19.00 5.99
CA ILE A 105 33.11 -19.62 5.65
C ILE A 105 33.41 -20.80 6.57
N TRP A 106 32.99 -20.70 7.84
CA TRP A 106 33.25 -21.70 8.88
C TRP A 106 32.12 -22.72 9.07
N ASP A 107 30.91 -22.46 8.54
CA ASP A 107 29.79 -23.41 8.57
C ASP A 107 29.18 -23.62 7.18
N PRO A 108 29.50 -24.75 6.49
CA PRO A 108 28.95 -25.04 5.17
C PRO A 108 27.46 -25.38 5.19
N ASN A 109 26.87 -25.65 6.36
CA ASN A 109 25.44 -25.97 6.50
C ASN A 109 24.62 -24.79 6.99
N TYR A 110 25.19 -23.58 7.02
CA TYR A 110 24.50 -22.38 7.46
C TYR A 110 23.23 -22.14 6.60
N PRO A 111 22.06 -21.87 7.20
CA PRO A 111 20.79 -21.87 6.48
C PRO A 111 20.66 -20.73 5.46
N GLU A 112 21.28 -19.59 5.72
CA GLU A 112 21.39 -18.49 4.75
C GLU A 112 22.56 -18.77 3.80
N CYS A 113 22.27 -19.44 2.69
CA CYS A 113 23.28 -19.94 1.75
C CYS A 113 23.01 -19.49 0.29
N PRO A 114 24.03 -19.57 -0.60
CA PRO A 114 23.91 -19.26 -2.03
C PRO A 114 22.77 -19.98 -2.74
N GLU A 115 22.46 -21.21 -2.34
CA GLU A 115 21.43 -22.06 -2.92
C GLU A 115 20.04 -21.43 -2.81
N ARG A 116 19.78 -20.63 -1.76
CA ARG A 116 18.51 -19.88 -1.64
C ARG A 116 18.27 -18.95 -2.83
N PHE A 117 19.33 -18.42 -3.43
CA PHE A 117 19.25 -17.56 -4.62
C PHE A 117 19.26 -18.38 -5.91
N THR A 118 20.17 -19.34 -6.06
CA THR A 118 20.27 -20.10 -7.32
C THR A 118 19.03 -20.93 -7.58
N ARG A 119 18.47 -21.60 -6.56
CA ARG A 119 17.28 -22.45 -6.70
C ARG A 119 16.04 -21.67 -7.15
N VAL A 120 15.88 -20.42 -6.70
CA VAL A 120 14.80 -19.54 -7.13
C VAL A 120 14.94 -19.23 -8.62
N LEU A 121 16.13 -18.83 -9.06
CA LEU A 121 16.38 -18.51 -10.46
C LEU A 121 16.26 -19.74 -11.36
N GLU A 122 16.86 -20.87 -10.99
CA GLU A 122 16.73 -22.14 -11.71
C GLU A 122 15.27 -22.53 -11.92
N ARG A 123 14.45 -22.43 -10.85
CA ARG A 123 13.02 -22.77 -10.94
C ARG A 123 12.25 -21.81 -11.85
N CYS A 124 12.53 -20.51 -11.76
CA CYS A 124 11.92 -19.51 -12.63
C CYS A 124 12.35 -19.66 -14.09
N GLU A 125 13.61 -20.00 -14.36
CA GLU A 125 14.13 -20.30 -15.70
C GLU A 125 13.46 -21.55 -16.28
N ALA A 126 13.38 -22.64 -15.51
CA ALA A 126 12.75 -23.90 -15.94
C ALA A 126 11.25 -23.73 -16.28
N LEU A 127 10.57 -22.77 -15.65
CA LEU A 127 9.17 -22.42 -15.93
C LEU A 127 9.02 -21.35 -17.03
N GLY A 128 10.12 -20.90 -17.65
CA GLY A 128 10.11 -19.85 -18.67
C GLY A 128 9.62 -18.49 -18.15
N LEU A 129 9.73 -18.23 -16.84
CA LEU A 129 9.27 -16.98 -16.23
C LEU A 129 10.28 -15.85 -16.45
N ILE A 130 11.57 -16.14 -16.33
CA ILE A 130 12.63 -15.12 -16.50
C ILE A 130 12.56 -14.49 -17.90
N SER A 131 12.41 -15.30 -18.96
CA SER A 131 12.35 -14.82 -20.34
C SER A 131 11.11 -13.97 -20.67
N ARG A 132 10.12 -13.93 -19.77
CA ARG A 132 8.91 -13.10 -19.89
C ARG A 132 9.04 -11.75 -19.20
N CYS A 133 10.07 -11.56 -18.39
CA CYS A 133 10.32 -10.32 -17.66
C CYS A 133 11.28 -9.41 -18.42
N LEU A 134 11.19 -8.10 -18.17
CA LEU A 134 12.22 -7.15 -18.54
C LEU A 134 13.36 -7.25 -17.52
N PHE A 135 14.54 -7.67 -17.97
CA PHE A 135 15.74 -7.65 -17.13
C PHE A 135 16.16 -6.20 -16.84
N LEU A 136 16.33 -5.89 -15.56
CA LEU A 136 16.87 -4.63 -15.07
C LEU A 136 18.26 -4.91 -14.49
N GLU A 137 19.21 -4.03 -14.77
CA GLU A 137 20.59 -4.18 -14.31
C GLU A 137 20.70 -3.88 -12.82
N ALA A 138 21.38 -4.76 -12.09
CA ALA A 138 21.69 -4.53 -10.68
C ALA A 138 22.72 -3.41 -10.53
N ARG A 139 22.56 -2.60 -9.49
CA ARG A 139 23.54 -1.57 -9.11
C ARG A 139 23.82 -1.61 -7.62
N GLU A 140 24.99 -1.12 -7.25
CA GLU A 140 25.31 -0.87 -5.84
C GLU A 140 24.53 0.36 -5.35
N ALA A 141 23.96 0.27 -4.15
CA ALA A 141 23.48 1.44 -3.43
C ALA A 141 24.65 2.35 -3.10
N THR A 142 24.46 3.65 -3.26
CA THR A 142 25.45 4.65 -2.84
C THR A 142 25.48 4.75 -1.32
N GLU A 143 26.61 5.19 -0.77
CA GLU A 143 26.74 5.39 0.67
C GLU A 143 25.68 6.39 1.19
N ASN A 144 25.36 7.44 0.44
CA ASN A 144 24.30 8.39 0.78
C ASN A 144 22.92 7.72 0.86
N GLU A 145 22.59 6.80 -0.06
CA GLU A 145 21.34 6.04 0.01
C GLU A 145 21.31 5.20 1.30
N ILE A 146 22.39 4.48 1.62
CA ILE A 146 22.47 3.66 2.84
C ILE A 146 22.30 4.50 4.11
N LEU A 147 22.94 5.67 4.16
CA LEU A 147 22.91 6.58 5.32
C LEU A 147 21.53 7.21 5.58
N MET A 148 20.57 7.07 4.66
CA MET A 148 19.18 7.47 4.91
C MET A 148 18.52 6.65 6.02
N GLN A 149 18.96 5.41 6.25
CA GLN A 149 18.37 4.51 7.25
C GLN A 149 19.40 3.90 8.21
N HIS A 150 20.68 3.91 7.87
CA HIS A 150 21.74 3.29 8.67
C HIS A 150 22.76 4.31 9.18
N SER A 151 23.43 3.98 10.29
CA SER A 151 24.47 4.81 10.88
C SER A 151 25.79 4.73 10.10
N VAL A 152 26.56 5.81 10.18
CA VAL A 152 27.90 5.89 9.60
C VAL A 152 28.82 4.83 10.21
N GLU A 153 28.65 4.54 11.50
CA GLU A 153 29.43 3.55 12.24
C GLU A 153 29.22 2.15 11.68
N GLN A 154 27.98 1.75 11.40
CA GLN A 154 27.73 0.43 10.80
C GLN A 154 28.35 0.34 9.41
N VAL A 155 28.13 1.33 8.55
CA VAL A 155 28.75 1.36 7.22
C VAL A 155 30.27 1.21 7.30
N LYS A 156 30.93 1.92 8.24
CA LYS A 156 32.38 1.82 8.46
C LYS A 156 32.81 0.42 8.89
N ILE A 157 32.11 -0.21 9.84
CA ILE A 157 32.40 -1.57 10.30
C ILE A 157 32.32 -2.54 9.11
N LEU A 158 31.21 -2.51 8.35
CA LEU A 158 31.02 -3.43 7.24
C LEU A 158 32.06 -3.21 6.14
N LYS A 159 32.32 -1.95 5.79
CA LYS A 159 33.32 -1.58 4.77
C LYS A 159 34.72 -2.05 5.15
N ALA A 160 35.08 -2.03 6.44
CA ALA A 160 36.36 -2.53 6.93
C ALA A 160 36.53 -4.06 6.79
N THR A 161 35.44 -4.82 6.65
CA THR A 161 35.50 -6.27 6.39
C THR A 161 35.76 -6.62 4.92
N SER A 162 35.70 -5.63 4.01
CA SER A 162 35.82 -5.87 2.57
C SER A 162 37.17 -6.49 2.22
N GLU A 163 37.14 -7.60 1.48
CA GLU A 163 38.32 -8.35 1.04
C GLU A 163 39.24 -8.82 2.21
N CYS A 164 38.73 -8.80 3.45
CA CYS A 164 39.41 -9.34 4.62
C CYS A 164 39.55 -10.86 4.48
N ARG A 165 40.77 -11.38 4.70
CA ARG A 165 41.09 -12.81 4.60
C ARG A 165 41.30 -13.48 5.96
N ASP A 166 41.14 -12.72 7.04
CA ASP A 166 41.28 -13.22 8.40
C ASP A 166 39.95 -13.83 8.85
N GLU A 167 39.83 -15.15 8.70
CA GLU A 167 38.60 -15.88 9.00
C GLU A 167 38.26 -15.84 10.50
N GLU A 168 39.26 -15.94 11.38
CA GLU A 168 39.07 -15.87 12.84
C GLU A 168 38.53 -14.49 13.24
N PHE A 169 39.09 -13.41 12.68
CA PHE A 169 38.57 -12.06 12.90
C PHE A 169 37.11 -11.90 12.42
N LEU A 170 36.78 -12.44 11.23
CA LEU A 170 35.42 -12.36 10.69
C LEU A 170 34.43 -13.16 11.53
N GLU A 171 34.82 -14.34 12.02
CA GLU A 171 34.01 -15.15 12.93
C GLU A 171 33.80 -14.43 14.28
N GLU A 172 34.86 -13.88 14.87
CA GLU A 172 34.78 -13.12 16.13
C GLU A 172 33.92 -11.85 15.98
N LEU A 173 34.02 -11.16 14.84
CA LEU A 173 33.15 -10.01 14.56
C LEU A 173 31.69 -10.45 14.41
N SER A 174 31.46 -11.59 13.74
CA SER A 174 30.12 -12.16 13.55
C SER A 174 29.46 -12.50 14.87
N SER A 175 30.21 -13.05 15.83
CA SER A 175 29.67 -13.47 17.13
C SER A 175 29.18 -12.31 18.03
N ARG A 176 29.41 -11.05 17.62
CA ARG A 176 28.93 -9.86 18.32
C ARG A 176 27.48 -9.49 17.99
N TYR A 177 26.89 -10.16 17.01
CA TYR A 177 25.54 -9.89 16.51
C TYR A 177 24.69 -11.15 16.52
N ASP A 178 23.37 -10.98 16.57
CA ASP A 178 22.43 -12.09 16.56
C ASP A 178 22.19 -12.63 15.15
N ALA A 179 22.53 -13.91 14.93
CA ALA A 179 22.38 -14.61 13.66
C ALA A 179 23.00 -13.87 12.47
N ILE A 180 24.30 -13.57 12.52
CA ILE A 180 25.07 -12.92 11.46
C ILE A 180 26.33 -13.73 11.15
N TYR A 181 26.76 -13.70 9.89
CA TYR A 181 28.12 -14.06 9.49
C TYR A 181 28.66 -13.01 8.53
N PHE A 182 29.91 -12.59 8.73
CA PHE A 182 30.62 -11.74 7.78
C PHE A 182 31.42 -12.58 6.79
N HIS A 183 31.54 -12.07 5.57
CA HIS A 183 32.31 -12.61 4.47
C HIS A 183 33.06 -11.46 3.80
N PRO A 184 34.23 -11.67 3.16
CA PRO A 184 34.97 -10.61 2.47
C PRO A 184 34.14 -9.81 1.44
N ARG A 185 33.04 -10.40 0.96
CA ARG A 185 32.13 -9.83 -0.03
C ARG A 185 30.85 -9.22 0.56
N THR A 186 30.62 -9.34 1.87
CA THR A 186 29.37 -8.91 2.51
C THR A 186 29.06 -7.45 2.24
N TYR A 187 30.03 -6.54 2.37
CA TYR A 187 29.80 -5.11 2.11
C TYR A 187 29.29 -4.86 0.69
N LYS A 188 30.06 -5.29 -0.32
CA LYS A 188 29.70 -5.11 -1.73
C LYS A 188 28.34 -5.73 -2.07
N LEU A 189 28.09 -6.96 -1.64
CA LEU A 189 26.85 -7.66 -1.97
C LEU A 189 25.64 -7.10 -1.21
N SER A 190 25.83 -6.52 -0.02
CA SER A 190 24.79 -5.77 0.68
C SER A 190 24.42 -4.48 -0.07
N LEU A 191 25.41 -3.76 -0.61
CA LEU A 191 25.15 -2.60 -1.48
C LEU A 191 24.39 -3.00 -2.74
N LEU A 192 24.79 -4.11 -3.38
CA LEU A 192 24.14 -4.62 -4.59
C LEU A 192 22.70 -5.06 -4.33
N SER A 193 22.45 -5.71 -3.18
CA SER A 193 21.12 -6.10 -2.74
C SER A 193 20.20 -4.89 -2.51
N ALA A 194 20.68 -3.91 -1.73
CA ALA A 194 19.92 -2.69 -1.47
C ALA A 194 19.68 -1.88 -2.76
N GLY A 195 20.72 -1.70 -3.57
CA GLY A 195 20.65 -0.95 -4.82
C GLY A 195 19.73 -1.61 -5.85
N SER A 196 19.65 -2.95 -5.88
CA SER A 196 18.68 -3.68 -6.71
C SER A 196 17.24 -3.39 -6.29
N ALA A 197 16.96 -3.31 -4.98
CA ALA A 197 15.62 -2.96 -4.49
C ALA A 197 15.24 -1.51 -4.82
N ILE A 198 16.21 -0.59 -4.72
CA ILE A 198 16.02 0.81 -5.09
C ILE A 198 15.79 0.95 -6.60
N GLU A 199 16.62 0.33 -7.43
CA GLU A 199 16.52 0.38 -8.89
C GLU A 199 15.19 -0.17 -9.41
N LEU A 200 14.71 -1.27 -8.83
CA LEU A 200 13.40 -1.80 -9.18
C LEU A 200 12.28 -0.83 -8.78
N THR A 201 12.39 -0.22 -7.61
CA THR A 201 11.42 0.76 -7.11
C THR A 201 11.34 1.98 -8.02
N ASP A 202 12.50 2.50 -8.43
CA ASP A 202 12.60 3.61 -9.37
C ASP A 202 11.99 3.25 -10.73
N ALA A 203 12.32 2.09 -11.28
CA ALA A 203 11.76 1.60 -12.55
C ALA A 203 10.22 1.47 -12.51
N VAL A 204 9.63 1.07 -11.38
CA VAL A 204 8.17 1.03 -11.19
C VAL A 204 7.62 2.45 -11.10
N CYS A 205 8.21 3.33 -10.29
CA CYS A 205 7.72 4.69 -10.09
C CYS A 205 7.79 5.54 -11.37
N MET A 206 8.83 5.36 -12.18
CA MET A 206 8.98 5.99 -13.50
C MET A 206 8.12 5.34 -14.59
N GLY A 207 7.44 4.24 -14.27
CA GLY A 207 6.56 3.54 -15.21
C GLY A 207 7.28 2.78 -16.32
N LYS A 208 8.58 2.47 -16.15
CA LYS A 208 9.37 1.59 -17.03
C LYS A 208 8.83 0.15 -17.00
N VAL A 209 8.42 -0.31 -15.83
CA VAL A 209 7.73 -1.59 -15.61
C VAL A 209 6.45 -1.38 -14.80
N GLN A 210 5.50 -2.31 -14.88
CA GLN A 210 4.27 -2.24 -14.07
C GLN A 210 4.50 -2.68 -12.63
N ASN A 211 5.35 -3.68 -12.46
CA ASN A 211 5.73 -4.31 -11.19
C ASN A 211 7.06 -5.03 -11.42
N GLY A 212 7.64 -5.64 -10.40
CA GLY A 212 8.75 -6.56 -10.59
C GLY A 212 9.18 -7.26 -9.32
N MET A 213 10.26 -8.01 -9.44
CA MET A 213 10.85 -8.77 -8.34
C MET A 213 12.37 -8.60 -8.34
N ALA A 214 12.91 -8.28 -7.17
CA ALA A 214 14.35 -8.29 -6.91
C ALA A 214 14.69 -9.60 -6.20
N VAL A 215 15.43 -10.48 -6.89
CA VAL A 215 15.93 -11.72 -6.29
C VAL A 215 17.31 -11.39 -5.73
N VAL A 216 17.37 -11.13 -4.42
CA VAL A 216 18.55 -10.54 -3.79
C VAL A 216 18.99 -11.28 -2.54
N ARG A 217 20.30 -11.23 -2.27
CA ARG A 217 20.93 -11.62 -1.01
C ARG A 217 22.14 -10.70 -0.76
N PRO A 218 22.45 -10.32 0.49
CA PRO A 218 21.79 -10.72 1.74
C PRO A 218 20.38 -10.09 1.96
N PRO A 219 19.55 -10.67 2.85
CA PRO A 219 18.23 -10.11 3.21
C PRO A 219 18.36 -8.77 3.96
N GLY A 220 17.23 -8.13 4.30
CA GLY A 220 17.25 -6.78 4.87
C GLY A 220 16.32 -6.44 6.05
N HIS A 221 15.16 -7.09 6.22
CA HIS A 221 14.11 -6.60 7.12
C HIS A 221 14.44 -6.59 8.64
N HIS A 222 15.53 -7.25 9.05
CA HIS A 222 16.06 -7.24 10.41
C HIS A 222 17.22 -6.24 10.61
N ALA A 223 17.75 -5.63 9.55
CA ALA A 223 18.89 -4.71 9.65
C ALA A 223 18.46 -3.38 10.30
N MET A 224 18.83 -3.18 11.56
CA MET A 224 18.50 -1.99 12.32
C MET A 224 19.39 -0.80 11.91
N LYS A 225 19.03 0.40 12.36
CA LYS A 225 19.80 1.62 12.06
C LYS A 225 21.28 1.48 12.45
N SER A 226 21.55 0.89 13.61
CA SER A 226 22.89 0.81 14.20
C SER A 226 23.26 -0.62 14.63
N GLU A 227 22.66 -1.66 14.04
CA GLU A 227 22.93 -3.06 14.41
C GLU A 227 22.55 -4.03 13.29
N TYR A 228 23.38 -5.05 13.06
CA TYR A 228 23.08 -6.17 12.16
C TYR A 228 22.33 -7.27 12.92
N CYS A 229 21.40 -7.93 12.25
CA CYS A 229 20.61 -9.00 12.88
C CYS A 229 20.00 -9.91 11.80
N GLY A 230 19.86 -11.19 12.09
CA GLY A 230 19.06 -12.12 11.27
C GLY A 230 19.50 -12.14 9.79
N TYR A 231 20.80 -12.25 9.56
CA TYR A 231 21.45 -12.24 8.24
C TYR A 231 21.37 -10.91 7.47
N CYS A 232 20.78 -9.87 8.07
CA CYS A 232 20.51 -8.60 7.42
C CYS A 232 21.56 -7.55 7.79
N PHE A 233 22.16 -6.94 6.77
CA PHE A 233 23.17 -5.88 6.92
C PHE A 233 22.62 -4.48 6.65
N PHE A 234 21.86 -4.33 5.56
CA PHE A 234 21.13 -3.11 5.21
C PHE A 234 19.67 -3.45 4.94
N ASN A 235 18.75 -2.57 5.34
CA ASN A 235 17.33 -2.80 5.18
C ASN A 235 16.88 -2.40 3.77
N ASN A 236 17.02 -3.36 2.85
CA ASN A 236 16.70 -3.20 1.42
C ASN A 236 15.33 -2.55 1.19
N VAL A 237 14.29 -3.00 1.92
CA VAL A 237 12.91 -2.53 1.77
C VAL A 237 12.76 -1.12 2.33
N ALA A 238 13.32 -0.84 3.50
CA ALA A 238 13.25 0.50 4.09
C ALA A 238 14.00 1.53 3.24
N LEU A 239 15.17 1.18 2.70
CA LEU A 239 15.93 2.03 1.79
C LEU A 239 15.15 2.33 0.50
N ALA A 240 14.54 1.30 -0.10
CA ALA A 240 13.69 1.46 -1.28
C ALA A 240 12.46 2.35 -1.01
N ALA A 241 11.79 2.15 0.13
CA ALA A 241 10.65 2.97 0.54
C ALA A 241 11.07 4.44 0.75
N THR A 242 12.18 4.67 1.46
CA THR A 242 12.72 6.02 1.64
C THR A 242 13.11 6.66 0.33
N HIS A 243 13.71 5.92 -0.59
CA HIS A 243 14.03 6.42 -1.93
C HIS A 243 12.76 6.84 -2.68
N ALA A 244 11.71 6.03 -2.67
CA ALA A 244 10.44 6.36 -3.32
C ALA A 244 9.78 7.63 -2.76
N LEU A 245 9.81 7.82 -1.43
CA LEU A 245 9.28 9.02 -0.77
C LEU A 245 10.08 10.28 -1.13
N THR A 246 11.40 10.16 -1.28
CA THR A 246 12.31 11.30 -1.39
C THR A 246 12.62 11.70 -2.83
N HIS A 247 12.68 10.73 -3.75
CA HIS A 247 13.12 10.94 -5.14
C HIS A 247 12.02 10.67 -6.17
N CYS A 248 11.06 9.79 -5.87
CA CYS A 248 10.01 9.40 -6.82
C CYS A 248 8.67 10.15 -6.63
N GLY A 249 8.58 11.04 -5.63
CA GLY A 249 7.36 11.82 -5.35
C GLY A 249 6.18 11.00 -4.81
N VAL A 250 6.44 9.79 -4.28
CA VAL A 250 5.42 8.96 -3.64
C VAL A 250 5.04 9.58 -2.30
N SER A 251 3.75 9.62 -1.98
CA SER A 251 3.26 10.24 -0.73
C SER A 251 2.86 9.24 0.35
N ARG A 252 2.59 7.98 -0.02
CA ARG A 252 2.21 6.91 0.90
C ARG A 252 2.71 5.57 0.41
N ILE A 253 3.20 4.74 1.33
CA ILE A 253 3.76 3.43 1.01
C ILE A 253 3.12 2.37 1.91
N LEU A 254 2.73 1.25 1.31
CA LEU A 254 2.36 0.04 2.05
C LEU A 254 3.52 -0.96 1.94
N ILE A 255 4.09 -1.32 3.08
CA ILE A 255 5.02 -2.45 3.19
C ILE A 255 4.23 -3.64 3.73
N VAL A 256 4.22 -4.74 2.96
CA VAL A 256 3.66 -6.02 3.40
C VAL A 256 4.83 -6.96 3.63
N ASP A 257 5.15 -7.23 4.90
CA ASP A 257 6.13 -8.24 5.27
C ASP A 257 5.39 -9.55 5.56
N TRP A 258 5.55 -10.52 4.66
CA TRP A 258 4.97 -11.85 4.80
C TRP A 258 5.98 -12.89 5.28
N ASP A 259 7.24 -12.48 5.53
CA ASP A 259 8.23 -13.42 6.05
C ASP A 259 7.72 -13.98 7.38
N VAL A 260 8.10 -15.22 7.69
CA VAL A 260 7.67 -15.86 8.94
C VAL A 260 8.27 -15.16 10.15
N HIS A 261 9.41 -14.51 9.99
CA HIS A 261 10.03 -13.69 11.02
C HIS A 261 9.52 -12.26 10.93
N HIS A 262 9.31 -11.66 12.10
CA HIS A 262 8.95 -10.25 12.18
C HIS A 262 10.13 -9.37 11.73
N GLY A 263 9.93 -8.55 10.69
CA GLY A 263 10.87 -7.49 10.29
C GLY A 263 10.92 -6.31 11.27
N GLN A 264 11.43 -6.53 12.48
CA GLN A 264 11.49 -5.55 13.57
C GLN A 264 12.22 -4.26 13.19
N ALA A 265 13.24 -4.34 12.34
CA ALA A 265 13.95 -3.14 11.92
C ALA A 265 13.10 -2.28 10.99
N THR A 266 12.37 -2.91 10.05
CA THR A 266 11.40 -2.21 9.20
C THR A 266 10.32 -1.54 10.05
N GLN A 267 9.79 -2.23 11.07
CA GLN A 267 8.86 -1.63 12.03
C GLN A 267 9.47 -0.41 12.72
N GLN A 268 10.67 -0.53 13.28
CA GLN A 268 11.33 0.56 14.02
C GLN A 268 11.61 1.78 13.13
N MET A 269 12.06 1.57 11.89
CA MET A 269 12.41 2.65 10.96
C MET A 269 11.22 3.54 10.60
N PHE A 270 10.00 3.00 10.59
CA PHE A 270 8.79 3.73 10.22
C PHE A 270 7.77 3.85 11.36
N TYR A 271 8.14 3.49 12.60
CA TYR A 271 7.19 3.44 13.73
C TYR A 271 6.45 4.76 13.97
N CYS A 272 7.12 5.88 13.72
CA CYS A 272 6.58 7.23 13.87
C CYS A 272 6.34 7.95 12.53
N ASP A 273 6.47 7.26 11.39
CA ASP A 273 6.26 7.84 10.06
C ASP A 273 4.84 7.49 9.56
N PRO A 274 3.93 8.48 9.44
CA PRO A 274 2.53 8.20 9.07
C PRO A 274 2.29 8.08 7.56
N ARG A 275 3.33 8.18 6.72
CA ARG A 275 3.21 8.24 5.25
C ARG A 275 3.07 6.85 4.63
#